data_AF-A0A972RIH7-F1
#
_entry.id   AF-A0A972RIH7-F1
#
_cell.length_a   1.000
_cell.length_b   1.000
_cell.length_c   1.000
_cell.angle_alpha   90.00
_cell.angle_beta   90.00
_cell.angle_gamma   90.00
#
_symmetry.space_group_name_H-M   'P 1'
#
loop_
_entity.id
_entity.type
_entity.pdbx_description
1 polymer ?
#
loop_
_entity_poly.entity_id
_entity_poly.type
_entity_poly.pdbx_seq_one_letter_code
_entity_poly.pdbx_strand_id
1 'polypeptide(L)'
;MNQDHIALAERAANGDADARLTVNQMAHPMIRYQTQSFCKRFCKENRALFICTLDDAWASASKGTDLCEWGNGSYGWMLDDLTKPQRLHRFEGREGAGLNHYFYAIANSQPFYERWKDWRFGRKVHVPTYIQTLNPKAAQLFLALRASDPLPLIAQKIGESLEKTEKLCHQMIALLTQKNRLHLLNPEKTISLTTEECKQEGSEDDTAQEKDLPFFDESPESREEKQKIRKAWTRLTTLEQYILEALLIEEQDASDILAALKKLKITIKKGVSPEDTNRQQLYYFKRKSLAKLANLMEKV
;
A
#
# COMPACT_ATOMS: atom_id res chain seq x y z
N MET A 1 7.03 -8.34 20.59
CA MET A 1 6.64 -7.12 19.84
C MET A 1 5.89 -7.45 18.56
N ASN A 2 6.44 -8.18 17.58
CA ASN A 2 5.71 -8.43 16.31
C ASN A 2 4.66 -9.56 16.36
N GLN A 3 4.88 -10.61 17.16
CA GLN A 3 3.85 -11.62 17.42
C GLN A 3 2.61 -11.02 18.11
N ASP A 4 2.80 -9.95 18.89
CA ASP A 4 1.71 -9.25 19.56
C ASP A 4 0.79 -8.53 18.57
N HIS A 5 1.32 -8.02 17.46
CA HIS A 5 0.52 -7.34 16.43
C HIS A 5 -0.29 -8.30 15.55
N ILE A 6 0.22 -9.50 15.29
CA ILE A 6 -0.52 -10.54 14.55
C ILE A 6 -1.69 -11.05 15.41
N ALA A 7 -1.42 -11.40 16.67
CA ALA A 7 -2.45 -11.82 17.61
C ALA A 7 -3.52 -10.72 17.84
N LEU A 8 -3.10 -9.45 17.85
CA LEU A 8 -4.00 -8.30 17.97
C LEU A 8 -4.86 -8.11 16.71
N ALA A 9 -4.31 -8.31 15.51
CA ALA A 9 -5.06 -8.26 14.26
C ALA A 9 -6.11 -9.39 14.18
N GLU A 10 -5.73 -10.62 14.56
CA GLU A 10 -6.64 -11.77 14.59
C GLU A 10 -7.77 -11.59 15.61
N ARG A 11 -7.46 -11.12 16.83
CA ARG A 11 -8.47 -10.81 17.85
C ARG A 11 -9.43 -9.72 17.41
N ALA A 12 -8.90 -8.66 16.78
CA ALA A 12 -9.73 -7.58 16.25
C ALA A 12 -10.63 -8.06 15.09
N ALA A 13 -10.14 -8.97 14.24
CA ALA A 13 -10.91 -9.56 13.16
C ALA A 13 -12.04 -10.47 13.68
N ASN A 14 -11.78 -11.20 14.76
CA ASN A 14 -12.76 -12.06 15.45
C ASN A 14 -13.79 -11.28 16.28
N GLY A 15 -13.72 -9.95 16.32
CA GLY A 15 -14.74 -9.09 16.93
C GLY A 15 -14.48 -8.69 18.38
N ASP A 16 -13.28 -8.92 18.91
CA ASP A 16 -12.90 -8.48 20.25
C ASP A 16 -12.89 -6.94 20.37
N ALA A 17 -13.69 -6.39 21.29
CA ALA A 17 -13.91 -4.95 21.43
C ALA A 17 -12.63 -4.20 21.81
N ASP A 18 -11.81 -4.76 22.70
CA ASP A 18 -10.59 -4.11 23.20
C ASP A 18 -9.50 -4.10 22.13
N ALA A 19 -9.38 -5.23 21.39
CA ALA A 19 -8.45 -5.34 20.27
C ALA A 19 -8.85 -4.38 19.13
N ARG A 20 -10.15 -4.28 18.81
CA ARG A 20 -10.66 -3.32 17.81
C ARG A 20 -10.40 -1.88 18.21
N LEU A 21 -10.59 -1.53 19.48
CA LEU A 21 -10.31 -0.19 19.97
C LEU A 21 -8.83 0.16 19.81
N THR A 22 -7.94 -0.79 20.12
CA THR A 22 -6.49 -0.62 19.95
C THR A 22 -6.10 -0.47 18.47
N VAL A 23 -6.65 -1.31 17.58
CA VAL A 23 -6.43 -1.20 16.12
C VAL A 23 -6.96 0.14 15.57
N ASN A 24 -8.13 0.59 16.02
CA ASN A 24 -8.72 1.87 15.61
C ASN A 24 -7.84 3.04 16.02
N GLN A 25 -7.27 3.02 17.24
CA GLN A 25 -6.33 4.03 17.71
C GLN A 25 -5.04 4.04 16.87
N MET A 26 -4.55 2.87 16.46
CA MET A 26 -3.39 2.75 15.57
C MET A 26 -3.67 3.32 14.16
N ALA A 27 -4.87 3.10 13.61
CA ALA A 27 -5.26 3.61 12.31
C ALA A 27 -5.57 5.13 12.30
N HIS A 28 -5.97 5.70 13.45
CA HIS A 28 -6.45 7.08 13.56
C HIS A 28 -5.51 8.15 12.99
N PRO A 29 -4.19 8.16 13.29
CA PRO A 29 -3.27 9.17 12.73
C PRO A 29 -3.20 9.14 11.21
N MET A 30 -3.23 7.94 10.62
CA MET A 30 -3.17 7.75 9.17
C MET A 30 -4.46 8.22 8.50
N ILE A 31 -5.61 7.86 9.07
CA ILE A 31 -6.92 8.28 8.58
C ILE A 31 -7.04 9.81 8.66
N ARG A 32 -6.63 10.41 9.77
CA ARG A 32 -6.67 11.87 9.95
C ARG A 32 -5.84 12.57 8.87
N TYR A 33 -4.63 12.10 8.61
CA TYR A 33 -3.79 12.67 7.55
C TYR A 33 -4.43 12.56 6.16
N GLN A 34 -4.91 11.37 5.78
CA GLN A 34 -5.50 11.15 4.45
C GLN A 34 -6.84 11.87 4.28
N THR A 35 -7.72 11.81 5.27
CA THR A 35 -9.01 12.52 5.21
C THR A 35 -8.81 14.02 5.08
N GLN A 36 -7.82 14.62 5.75
CA GLN A 36 -7.50 16.03 5.56
C GLN A 36 -7.05 16.32 4.13
N SER A 37 -6.11 15.54 3.58
CA SER A 37 -5.63 15.70 2.20
C SER A 37 -6.76 15.54 1.18
N PHE A 38 -7.50 14.44 1.27
CA PHE A 38 -8.52 14.08 0.30
C PHE A 38 -9.73 15.02 0.38
N CYS A 39 -10.23 15.33 1.59
CA CYS A 39 -11.37 16.23 1.75
C CYS A 39 -11.05 17.66 1.32
N LYS A 40 -9.85 18.18 1.61
CA LYS A 40 -9.48 19.56 1.24
C LYS A 40 -9.52 19.77 -0.28
N ARG A 41 -9.05 18.80 -1.07
CA ARG A 41 -9.06 18.86 -2.55
C ARG A 41 -10.45 19.05 -3.14
N PHE A 42 -11.48 18.52 -2.48
CA PHE A 42 -12.87 18.55 -2.97
C PHE A 42 -13.81 19.37 -2.09
N CYS A 43 -13.28 20.16 -1.15
CA CYS A 43 -14.09 20.96 -0.23
C CYS A 43 -14.81 22.12 -0.95
N LYS A 44 -14.19 22.73 -1.97
CA LYS A 44 -14.76 23.79 -2.81
C LYS A 44 -15.60 24.81 -2.02
N GLU A 45 -16.90 24.89 -2.30
CA GLU A 45 -17.87 25.80 -1.69
C GLU A 45 -18.26 25.38 -0.27
N ASN A 46 -18.16 24.08 0.07
CA ASN A 46 -18.50 23.57 1.41
C ASN A 46 -17.63 24.20 2.51
N ARG A 47 -16.42 24.67 2.20
CA ARG A 47 -15.55 25.35 3.18
C ARG A 47 -16.12 26.70 3.68
N ALA A 48 -16.98 27.33 2.88
CA ALA A 48 -17.61 28.60 3.21
C ALA A 48 -18.97 28.40 3.89
N LEU A 49 -19.62 27.26 3.64
CA LEU A 49 -20.97 26.95 4.11
C LEU A 49 -20.99 26.13 5.41
N PHE A 50 -19.98 25.30 5.65
CA PHE A 50 -19.95 24.35 6.77
C PHE A 50 -18.66 24.44 7.58
N ILE A 51 -18.74 24.09 8.87
CA ILE A 51 -17.57 23.94 9.73
C ILE A 51 -16.92 22.58 9.44
N CYS A 52 -15.63 22.61 9.12
CA CYS A 52 -14.85 21.39 8.88
C CYS A 52 -14.70 20.60 10.18
N THR A 53 -15.05 19.31 10.17
CA THR A 53 -14.91 18.42 11.34
C THR A 53 -13.53 17.77 11.45
N LEU A 54 -12.69 17.92 10.43
CA LEU A 54 -11.38 17.25 10.33
C LEU A 54 -10.20 18.19 10.63
N ASP A 55 -10.40 19.49 10.46
CA ASP A 55 -9.36 20.50 10.63
C ASP A 55 -10.00 21.84 11.00
N ASP A 56 -9.85 22.22 12.27
CA ASP A 56 -10.41 23.44 12.85
C ASP A 56 -9.76 24.70 12.24
N ALA A 57 -8.50 24.61 11.79
CA ALA A 57 -7.78 25.74 11.20
C ALA A 57 -8.22 26.03 9.75
N TRP A 58 -8.98 25.12 9.13
CA TRP A 58 -9.36 25.20 7.72
C TRP A 58 -10.70 25.91 7.47
N ALA A 59 -11.56 26.01 8.50
CA ALA A 59 -12.90 26.57 8.36
C ALA A 59 -12.93 28.08 8.69
N SER A 60 -13.48 28.88 7.79
CA SER A 60 -13.75 30.32 8.01
C SER A 60 -15.22 30.59 8.35
N ALA A 61 -15.99 29.56 8.70
CA ALA A 61 -17.43 29.66 8.91
C ALA A 61 -17.76 30.27 10.28
N SER A 62 -18.79 31.12 10.31
CA SER A 62 -19.25 31.84 11.51
C SER A 62 -19.82 30.88 12.57
N LYS A 63 -19.67 31.22 13.86
CA LYS A 63 -20.29 30.46 14.97
C LYS A 63 -21.80 30.28 14.72
N GLY A 64 -22.24 29.03 14.58
CA GLY A 64 -23.65 28.65 14.37
C GLY A 64 -23.95 27.89 13.07
N THR A 65 -22.98 27.71 12.18
CA THR A 65 -23.12 26.86 10.97
C THR A 65 -22.95 25.37 11.26
N ASP A 66 -23.64 24.53 10.48
CA ASP A 66 -23.61 23.08 10.63
C ASP A 66 -22.23 22.46 10.37
N LEU A 67 -22.01 21.29 10.98
CA LEU A 67 -20.79 20.48 10.81
C LEU A 67 -20.79 19.79 9.44
N CYS A 68 -19.61 19.67 8.84
CA CYS A 68 -19.44 18.99 7.57
C CYS A 68 -19.63 17.46 7.69
N GLU A 69 -20.78 16.96 7.24
CA GLU A 69 -21.10 15.52 7.23
C GLU A 69 -20.12 14.72 6.35
N TRP A 70 -19.64 15.31 5.25
CA TRP A 70 -18.69 14.65 4.34
C TRP A 70 -17.33 14.37 4.97
N GLY A 71 -16.91 15.20 5.92
CA GLY A 71 -15.68 14.98 6.69
C GLY A 71 -15.82 13.73 7.57
N ASN A 72 -16.91 13.67 8.33
CA ASN A 72 -17.23 12.55 9.22
C ASN A 72 -17.46 11.25 8.44
N GLY A 73 -18.20 11.32 7.33
CA GLY A 73 -18.42 10.17 6.46
C GLY A 73 -17.12 9.63 5.86
N SER A 74 -16.22 10.53 5.41
CA SER A 74 -14.92 10.11 4.88
C SER A 74 -14.05 9.43 5.94
N TYR A 75 -14.07 9.94 7.17
CA TYR A 75 -13.39 9.33 8.31
C TYR A 75 -13.96 7.93 8.63
N GLY A 76 -15.29 7.83 8.73
CA GLY A 76 -15.97 6.56 9.02
C GLY A 76 -15.70 5.51 7.94
N TRP A 77 -15.76 5.90 6.67
CA TRP A 77 -15.47 4.99 5.55
C TRP A 77 -14.02 4.48 5.57
N MET A 78 -13.05 5.36 5.81
CA MET A 78 -11.64 4.95 5.87
C MET A 78 -11.35 4.05 7.07
N LEU A 79 -11.97 4.33 8.21
CA LEU A 79 -11.85 3.49 9.41
C LEU A 79 -12.42 2.11 9.14
N ASP A 80 -13.63 2.03 8.58
CA ASP A 80 -14.25 0.75 8.22
C ASP A 80 -13.38 -0.01 7.23
N ASP A 81 -12.95 0.61 6.12
CA ASP A 81 -12.15 -0.05 5.09
C ASP A 81 -10.80 -0.58 5.60
N LEU A 82 -10.08 0.19 6.43
CA LEU A 82 -8.79 -0.23 6.99
C LEU A 82 -8.93 -1.33 8.05
N THR A 83 -10.04 -1.35 8.78
CA THR A 83 -10.26 -2.28 9.91
C THR A 83 -11.20 -3.44 9.58
N LYS A 84 -11.47 -3.67 8.28
CA LYS A 84 -12.25 -4.82 7.81
C LYS A 84 -11.62 -6.15 8.29
N PRO A 85 -12.43 -7.10 8.82
CA PRO A 85 -11.94 -8.40 9.26
C PRO A 85 -11.15 -9.16 8.19
N GLN A 86 -11.63 -9.13 6.94
CA GLN A 86 -10.96 -9.76 5.80
C GLN A 86 -9.54 -9.21 5.57
N ARG A 87 -9.33 -7.93 5.84
CA ARG A 87 -8.03 -7.26 5.66
C ARG A 87 -7.10 -7.53 6.84
N LEU A 88 -7.64 -7.54 8.05
CA LEU A 88 -6.90 -7.90 9.26
C LEU A 88 -6.41 -9.36 9.22
N HIS A 89 -7.21 -10.30 8.67
CA HIS A 89 -6.78 -11.68 8.47
C HIS A 89 -5.67 -11.86 7.41
N ARG A 90 -5.53 -10.93 6.47
CA ARG A 90 -4.45 -10.94 5.47
C ARG A 90 -3.12 -10.43 6.04
N PHE A 91 -3.12 -9.83 7.22
CA PHE A 91 -1.90 -9.34 7.84
C PHE A 91 -1.08 -10.48 8.44
N GLU A 92 0.00 -10.86 7.75
CA GLU A 92 0.88 -11.96 8.19
C GLU A 92 2.15 -11.49 8.91
N GLY A 93 2.40 -10.17 9.01
CA GLY A 93 3.57 -9.62 9.72
C GLY A 93 4.94 -10.12 9.23
N ARG A 94 5.05 -10.50 7.95
CA ARG A 94 6.29 -11.02 7.36
C ARG A 94 7.45 -10.03 7.53
N GLU A 95 8.64 -10.55 7.82
CA GLU A 95 9.88 -9.78 8.05
C GLU A 95 9.81 -8.73 9.18
N GLY A 96 8.84 -8.86 10.07
CA GLY A 96 8.71 -7.99 11.22
C GLY A 96 8.04 -6.64 10.94
N ALA A 97 7.29 -6.53 9.84
CA ALA A 97 6.46 -5.37 9.55
C ALA A 97 5.32 -5.24 10.58
N GLY A 98 5.22 -4.08 11.22
CA GLY A 98 4.15 -3.77 12.17
C GLY A 98 2.84 -3.38 11.48
N LEU A 99 1.72 -3.52 12.20
CA LEU A 99 0.38 -3.21 11.68
C LEU A 99 0.23 -1.76 11.18
N ASN A 100 0.95 -0.80 11.81
CA ASN A 100 0.99 0.59 11.37
C ASN A 100 1.56 0.76 9.95
N HIS A 101 2.62 0.01 9.62
CA HIS A 101 3.24 0.09 8.29
C HIS A 101 2.32 -0.51 7.23
N TYR A 102 1.60 -1.57 7.58
CA TYR A 102 0.58 -2.16 6.72
C TYR A 102 -0.56 -1.17 6.41
N PHE A 103 -1.11 -0.50 7.42
CA PHE A 103 -2.12 0.55 7.20
C PHE A 103 -1.58 1.74 6.38
N TYR A 104 -0.34 2.16 6.64
CA TYR A 104 0.30 3.23 5.88
C TYR A 104 0.42 2.89 4.39
N ALA A 105 0.83 1.66 4.05
CA ALA A 105 0.96 1.23 2.66
C ALA A 105 -0.39 1.25 1.93
N ILE A 106 -1.44 0.74 2.59
CA ILE A 106 -2.78 0.69 2.01
C ILE A 106 -3.36 2.10 1.83
N ALA A 107 -3.29 2.93 2.87
CA ALA A 107 -3.90 4.25 2.86
C ALA A 107 -3.25 5.19 1.81
N ASN A 108 -1.98 4.99 1.47
CA ASN A 108 -1.26 5.74 0.43
C ASN A 108 -1.38 5.12 -0.98
N SER A 109 -1.98 3.95 -1.11
CA SER A 109 -2.13 3.28 -2.39
C SER A 109 -3.14 4.00 -3.30
N GLN A 110 -2.87 4.03 -4.60
CA GLN A 110 -3.81 4.61 -5.59
C GLN A 110 -5.19 3.92 -5.58
N PRO A 111 -5.30 2.57 -5.48
CA PRO A 111 -6.59 1.90 -5.38
C PRO A 111 -7.44 2.38 -4.19
N PHE A 112 -6.81 2.65 -3.04
CA PHE A 112 -7.52 3.17 -1.87
C PHE A 112 -8.12 4.55 -2.13
N TYR A 113 -7.37 5.44 -2.77
CA TYR A 113 -7.85 6.76 -3.17
C TYR A 113 -9.00 6.69 -4.19
N GLU A 114 -8.91 5.79 -5.17
CA GLU A 114 -9.96 5.59 -6.18
C GLU A 114 -11.25 5.04 -5.57
N ARG A 115 -11.15 4.05 -4.67
CA ARG A 115 -12.32 3.54 -3.93
C ARG A 115 -12.98 4.61 -3.06
N TRP A 116 -12.19 5.42 -2.37
CA TRP A 116 -12.71 6.55 -1.60
C TRP A 116 -13.45 7.55 -2.50
N LYS A 117 -12.88 7.87 -3.66
CA LYS A 117 -13.47 8.78 -4.64
C LYS A 117 -14.80 8.22 -5.18
N ASP A 118 -14.82 6.93 -5.50
CA ASP A 118 -16.01 6.21 -5.98
C ASP A 118 -17.10 6.18 -4.90
N TRP A 119 -16.75 5.94 -3.63
CA TRP A 119 -17.70 6.02 -2.52
C TRP A 119 -18.26 7.44 -2.34
N ARG A 120 -17.38 8.45 -2.33
CA ARG A 120 -17.76 9.84 -2.01
C ARG A 120 -18.58 10.52 -3.10
N PHE A 121 -18.20 10.34 -4.35
CA PHE A 121 -18.82 11.05 -5.47
C PHE A 121 -19.78 10.17 -6.26
N GLY A 122 -19.82 8.87 -5.97
CA GLY A 122 -20.36 7.86 -6.88
C GLY A 122 -19.48 7.75 -8.13
N ARG A 123 -19.66 6.68 -8.91
CA ARG A 123 -19.20 6.66 -10.31
C ARG A 123 -20.00 7.68 -11.11
N LYS A 124 -19.67 8.97 -11.00
CA LYS A 124 -20.22 10.03 -11.85
C LYS A 124 -19.59 9.92 -13.23
N VAL A 125 -20.02 8.91 -13.97
CA VAL A 125 -19.80 8.87 -15.40
C VAL A 125 -20.65 9.97 -15.98
N HIS A 126 -20.00 10.99 -16.54
CA HIS A 126 -20.72 12.02 -17.27
C HIS A 126 -21.44 11.35 -18.44
N VAL A 127 -22.76 11.23 -18.35
CA VAL A 127 -23.59 10.77 -19.47
C VAL A 127 -23.67 11.94 -20.44
N PRO A 128 -23.15 11.80 -21.68
CA PRO A 128 -23.18 12.89 -22.64
C PRO A 128 -24.61 13.34 -22.95
N THR A 129 -24.80 14.65 -23.12
CA THR A 129 -26.13 15.27 -23.36
C THR A 129 -26.85 14.69 -24.58
N TYR A 130 -26.10 14.31 -25.62
CA TYR A 130 -26.67 13.67 -26.83
C TYR A 130 -27.22 12.25 -26.60
N ILE A 131 -26.81 11.57 -25.51
CA ILE A 131 -27.42 10.30 -25.10
C ILE A 131 -28.69 10.57 -24.30
N GLN A 132 -28.67 11.59 -23.45
CA GLN A 132 -29.84 11.99 -22.66
C GLN A 132 -31.01 12.47 -23.54
N THR A 133 -30.72 13.04 -24.71
CA THR A 133 -31.75 13.46 -25.68
C THR A 133 -32.46 12.29 -26.39
N LEU A 134 -31.92 11.07 -26.35
CA LEU A 134 -32.52 9.91 -27.03
C LEU A 134 -33.75 9.38 -26.30
N ASN A 135 -33.69 9.32 -24.97
CA ASN A 135 -34.76 8.80 -24.14
C ASN A 135 -34.62 9.37 -22.71
N PRO A 136 -35.71 9.75 -22.02
CA PRO A 136 -35.65 10.14 -20.60
C PRO A 136 -34.98 9.09 -19.68
N LYS A 137 -34.98 7.81 -20.07
CA LYS A 137 -34.30 6.70 -19.35
C LYS A 137 -32.93 6.31 -19.93
N ALA A 138 -32.42 7.03 -20.94
CA ALA A 138 -31.15 6.70 -21.60
C ALA A 138 -29.93 6.76 -20.67
N ALA A 139 -29.98 7.58 -19.61
CA ALA A 139 -28.92 7.64 -18.60
C ALA A 139 -28.81 6.33 -17.80
N GLN A 140 -29.93 5.71 -17.46
CA GLN A 140 -29.96 4.41 -16.77
C GLN A 140 -29.50 3.28 -17.70
N LEU A 141 -29.94 3.31 -18.96
CA LEU A 141 -29.51 2.34 -19.98
C LEU A 141 -28.01 2.46 -20.29
N PHE A 142 -27.46 3.67 -20.34
CA PHE A 142 -26.02 3.91 -20.52
C PHE A 142 -25.19 3.38 -19.34
N LEU A 143 -25.65 3.61 -18.12
CA LEU A 143 -24.98 3.10 -16.92
C LEU A 143 -25.05 1.58 -16.82
N ALA A 144 -26.18 0.98 -17.19
CA ALA A 144 -26.35 -0.48 -17.20
C ALA A 144 -25.52 -1.15 -18.30
N LEU A 145 -25.44 -0.54 -19.50
CA LEU A 145 -24.54 -0.99 -20.57
C LEU A 145 -23.07 -0.93 -20.15
N ARG A 146 -22.67 0.14 -19.45
CA ARG A 146 -21.30 0.27 -18.93
C ARG A 146 -21.00 -0.73 -17.80
N ALA A 147 -22.01 -1.11 -17.01
CA ALA A 147 -21.89 -2.16 -16.00
C ALA A 147 -21.80 -3.57 -16.61
N SER A 148 -22.00 -3.71 -17.93
CA SER A 148 -22.09 -5.00 -18.62
C SER A 148 -23.25 -5.88 -18.13
N ASP A 149 -24.33 -5.27 -17.64
CA ASP A 149 -25.55 -5.99 -17.25
C ASP A 149 -26.16 -6.72 -18.48
N PRO A 150 -26.69 -7.94 -18.32
CA PRO A 150 -27.36 -8.63 -19.41
C PRO A 150 -28.65 -7.92 -19.81
N LEU A 151 -28.91 -7.81 -21.12
CA LEU A 151 -30.06 -7.10 -21.73
C LEU A 151 -31.43 -7.41 -21.09
N PRO A 152 -31.74 -8.65 -20.67
CA PRO A 152 -33.00 -8.95 -19.97
C PRO A 152 -33.15 -8.22 -18.62
N LEU A 153 -32.06 -8.08 -17.85
CA LEU A 153 -32.08 -7.34 -16.58
C LEU A 153 -32.21 -5.84 -16.82
N ILE A 154 -31.61 -5.33 -17.89
CA ILE A 154 -31.74 -3.92 -18.30
C ILE A 154 -33.20 -3.61 -18.66
N ALA A 155 -33.83 -4.49 -19.45
CA ALA A 155 -35.24 -4.34 -19.85
C ALA A 155 -36.17 -4.37 -18.63
N GLN A 156 -35.91 -5.25 -17.65
CA GLN A 156 -36.65 -5.33 -16.40
C GLN A 156 -36.48 -4.08 -15.52
N LYS A 157 -35.26 -3.55 -15.39
CA LYS A 157 -34.98 -2.32 -14.61
C LYS A 157 -35.65 -1.08 -15.22
N ILE A 158 -35.77 -1.04 -16.54
CA ILE A 158 -36.34 0.10 -17.28
C ILE A 158 -37.86 -0.03 -17.42
N GLY A 159 -38.41 -1.24 -17.31
CA GLY A 159 -39.84 -1.53 -17.48
C GLY A 159 -40.30 -1.47 -18.94
N GLU A 160 -39.40 -1.74 -19.88
CA GLU A 160 -39.67 -1.74 -21.33
C GLU A 160 -39.52 -3.14 -21.93
N SER A 161 -40.07 -3.36 -23.14
CA SER A 161 -39.91 -4.65 -23.82
C SER A 161 -38.46 -4.89 -24.25
N LEU A 162 -38.06 -6.16 -24.25
CA LEU A 162 -36.73 -6.61 -24.64
C LEU A 162 -36.31 -6.06 -26.01
N GLU A 163 -37.19 -6.16 -27.01
CA GLU A 163 -36.92 -5.69 -28.38
C GLU A 163 -36.70 -4.17 -28.48
N LYS A 164 -37.38 -3.38 -27.65
CA LYS A 164 -37.21 -1.92 -27.63
C LYS A 164 -35.91 -1.54 -26.95
N THR A 165 -35.59 -2.21 -25.85
CA THR A 165 -34.33 -2.03 -25.11
C THR A 165 -33.14 -2.37 -26.00
N GLU A 166 -33.23 -3.47 -26.76
CA GLU A 166 -32.19 -3.88 -27.70
C GLU A 166 -31.98 -2.85 -28.82
N LYS A 167 -33.05 -2.35 -29.43
CA LYS A 167 -32.94 -1.29 -30.46
C LYS A 167 -32.31 -0.01 -29.90
N LEU A 168 -32.67 0.38 -28.67
CA LEU A 168 -32.10 1.55 -28.00
C LEU A 168 -30.61 1.35 -27.67
N CYS A 169 -30.21 0.17 -27.21
CA CYS A 169 -28.80 -0.18 -26.99
C CYS A 169 -28.00 -0.07 -28.29
N HIS A 170 -28.49 -0.66 -29.39
CA HIS A 170 -27.83 -0.59 -30.69
C HIS A 170 -27.73 0.84 -31.23
N GLN A 171 -28.79 1.65 -31.08
CA GLN A 171 -28.77 3.07 -31.46
C GLN A 171 -27.78 3.87 -30.64
N MET A 172 -27.67 3.62 -29.33
CA MET A 172 -26.71 4.27 -28.46
C MET A 172 -25.26 3.89 -28.80
N ILE A 173 -25.01 2.61 -29.10
CA ILE A 173 -23.70 2.14 -29.57
C ILE A 173 -23.37 2.78 -30.91
N ALA A 174 -24.30 2.83 -31.86
CA ALA A 174 -24.10 3.47 -33.16
C ALA A 174 -23.78 4.96 -33.06
N LEU A 175 -24.43 5.69 -32.14
CA LEU A 175 -24.14 7.11 -31.92
C LEU A 175 -22.78 7.33 -31.23
N LEU A 176 -22.41 6.44 -30.30
CA LEU A 176 -21.11 6.46 -29.65
C LEU A 176 -19.97 6.11 -30.60
N THR A 177 -20.18 5.19 -31.55
CA THR A 177 -19.20 4.87 -32.59
C THR A 177 -19.06 5.99 -33.60
N GLN A 178 -20.16 6.58 -34.09
CA GLN A 178 -20.12 7.73 -35.01
C GLN A 178 -19.36 8.94 -34.44
N LYS A 179 -19.35 9.11 -33.12
CA LYS A 179 -18.66 10.20 -32.42
C LYS A 179 -17.29 9.82 -31.86
N ASN A 180 -16.78 8.62 -32.15
CA ASN A 180 -15.49 8.09 -31.65
C ASN A 180 -15.38 8.08 -30.11
N ARG A 181 -16.50 7.90 -29.40
CA ARG A 181 -16.57 7.92 -27.93
C ARG A 181 -16.97 6.57 -27.32
N LEU A 182 -16.76 5.48 -28.07
CA LEU A 182 -17.06 4.12 -27.61
C LEU A 182 -16.30 3.76 -26.32
N HIS A 183 -15.11 4.32 -26.11
CA HIS A 183 -14.31 4.15 -24.90
C HIS A 183 -15.05 4.51 -23.60
N LEU A 184 -16.11 5.32 -23.64
CA LEU A 184 -16.91 5.66 -22.45
C LEU A 184 -17.71 4.47 -21.88
N LEU A 185 -18.01 3.46 -22.71
CA LEU A 185 -18.67 2.22 -22.30
C LEU A 185 -17.69 1.21 -21.70
N ASN A 186 -16.40 1.34 -21.99
CA ASN A 186 -15.37 0.47 -21.43
C ASN A 186 -14.89 1.08 -20.10
N PRO A 187 -15.20 0.46 -18.94
CA PRO A 187 -14.54 0.89 -17.72
C PRO A 187 -13.02 0.67 -17.84
N GLU A 188 -12.23 1.59 -17.30
CA GLU A 188 -10.79 1.38 -17.14
C GLU A 188 -10.59 0.15 -16.24
N LYS A 189 -10.16 -0.96 -16.83
CA LYS A 189 -9.74 -2.14 -16.08
C LYS A 189 -8.28 -1.92 -15.71
N THR A 190 -7.97 -1.85 -14.42
CA THR A 190 -6.59 -1.93 -13.94
C THR A 190 -6.09 -3.35 -14.20
N ILE A 191 -5.38 -3.56 -15.30
CA ILE A 191 -4.72 -4.83 -15.60
C ILE A 191 -3.42 -4.84 -14.82
N SER A 192 -3.33 -5.69 -13.79
CA SER A 192 -2.09 -5.84 -13.03
C SER A 192 -1.05 -6.55 -13.90
N LEU A 193 0.13 -5.93 -14.10
CA LEU A 193 1.21 -6.46 -14.95
C LEU A 193 1.89 -7.72 -14.39
N THR A 194 1.46 -8.20 -13.22
CA THR A 194 2.09 -9.28 -12.44
C THR A 194 1.22 -10.52 -12.28
N THR A 195 0.14 -10.66 -13.05
CA THR A 195 -0.71 -11.86 -12.98
C THR A 195 -0.42 -12.73 -14.19
N GLU A 196 0.30 -13.83 -13.96
CA GLU A 196 0.40 -14.92 -14.93
C GLU A 196 -1.01 -15.39 -15.32
N GLU A 197 -1.15 -15.62 -16.62
CA GLU A 197 -2.34 -16.12 -17.28
C GLU A 197 -2.74 -17.50 -16.74
N CYS A 198 -3.92 -17.62 -16.10
CA CYS A 198 -4.82 -18.79 -16.04
C CYS A 198 -5.82 -18.54 -14.90
N LYS A 199 -7.15 -18.74 -14.98
CA LYS A 199 -8.03 -19.31 -16.00
C LYS A 199 -9.48 -19.08 -15.53
N GLN A 200 -10.38 -19.06 -16.52
CA GLN A 200 -11.79 -19.46 -16.49
C GLN A 200 -12.89 -18.44 -16.18
N GLU A 201 -13.81 -18.49 -17.14
CA GLU A 201 -15.08 -17.83 -17.37
C GLU A 201 -16.03 -17.92 -16.17
N GLY A 202 -16.80 -16.84 -15.98
CA GLY A 202 -18.12 -16.94 -15.37
C GLY A 202 -18.18 -16.90 -13.84
N SER A 203 -17.79 -15.79 -13.23
CA SER A 203 -18.49 -15.31 -12.03
C SER A 203 -18.43 -13.80 -11.95
N GLU A 204 -19.60 -13.16 -12.02
CA GLU A 204 -19.84 -11.78 -11.64
C GLU A 204 -19.62 -11.62 -10.13
N ASP A 205 -18.36 -11.60 -9.71
CA ASP A 205 -17.87 -10.99 -8.46
C ASP A 205 -16.34 -11.12 -8.46
N ASP A 206 -15.71 -10.51 -9.48
CA ASP A 206 -14.27 -10.25 -9.43
C ASP A 206 -14.01 -9.15 -8.40
N THR A 207 -14.07 -9.52 -7.12
CA THR A 207 -13.15 -8.96 -6.13
C THR A 207 -11.76 -9.24 -6.68
N ALA A 208 -11.26 -8.31 -7.48
CA ALA A 208 -9.89 -8.29 -7.97
C ALA A 208 -9.01 -8.77 -6.82
N GLN A 209 -8.31 -9.89 -7.02
CA GLN A 209 -7.39 -10.43 -6.03
C GLN A 209 -6.36 -9.33 -5.72
N GLU A 210 -6.67 -8.54 -4.69
CA GLU A 210 -5.83 -7.52 -4.09
C GLU A 210 -4.60 -8.25 -3.55
N LYS A 211 -3.59 -8.39 -4.40
CA LYS A 211 -2.24 -8.67 -3.91
C LYS A 211 -1.77 -7.38 -3.25
N ASP A 212 -2.03 -7.28 -1.94
CA ASP A 212 -1.36 -6.33 -1.06
C ASP A 212 0.14 -6.65 -1.12
N LEU A 213 0.83 -6.05 -2.09
CA LEU A 213 2.28 -6.17 -2.19
C LEU A 213 2.88 -5.32 -1.08
N PRO A 214 3.57 -5.93 -0.09
CA PRO A 214 4.32 -5.16 0.88
C PRO A 214 5.33 -4.28 0.12
N PHE A 215 5.29 -2.98 0.41
CA PHE A 215 6.15 -1.99 -0.20
C PHE A 215 7.45 -1.93 0.60
N PHE A 216 8.55 -2.39 -0.02
CA PHE A 216 9.88 -2.48 0.59
C PHE A 216 10.82 -1.35 0.16
N ASP A 217 10.32 -0.14 -0.07
CA ASP A 217 11.25 0.97 -0.35
C ASP A 217 11.98 1.35 0.94
N GLU A 218 13.22 0.86 1.04
CA GLU A 218 14.21 1.37 1.98
C GLU A 218 14.30 2.89 1.86
N SER A 219 14.32 3.59 3.00
CA SER A 219 14.44 5.05 3.03
C SER A 219 15.66 5.51 2.22
N PRO A 220 15.60 6.68 1.57
CA PRO A 220 16.75 7.22 0.83
C PRO A 220 17.99 7.34 1.72
N GLU A 221 17.80 7.67 2.99
CA GLU A 221 18.83 7.70 4.03
C GLU A 221 19.49 6.33 4.23
N SER A 222 18.69 5.26 4.38
CA SER A 222 19.19 3.88 4.47
C SER A 222 19.94 3.46 3.21
N ARG A 223 19.47 3.87 2.03
CA ARG A 223 20.17 3.60 0.75
C ARG A 223 21.53 4.29 0.69
N GLU A 224 21.61 5.55 1.12
CA GLU A 224 22.86 6.30 1.18
C GLU A 224 23.85 5.71 2.20
N GLU A 225 23.37 5.34 3.39
CA GLU A 225 24.18 4.67 4.42
C GLU A 225 24.74 3.33 3.92
N LYS A 226 23.90 2.50 3.28
CA LYS A 226 24.35 1.24 2.67
C LYS A 226 25.37 1.46 1.56
N GLN A 227 25.23 2.52 0.76
CA GLN A 227 26.22 2.88 -0.25
C GLN A 227 27.55 3.33 0.37
N LYS A 228 27.51 4.13 1.44
CA LYS A 228 28.71 4.54 2.19
C LYS A 228 29.43 3.34 2.79
N ILE A 229 28.67 2.42 3.41
CA ILE A 229 29.19 1.17 3.96
C ILE A 229 29.83 0.32 2.85
N ARG A 230 29.15 0.13 1.71
CA ARG A 230 29.69 -0.63 0.57
C ARG A 230 30.99 -0.03 0.03
N LYS A 231 31.07 1.30 -0.10
CA LYS A 231 32.30 2.01 -0.52
C LYS A 231 33.43 1.88 0.50
N ALA A 232 33.13 1.90 1.79
CA ALA A 232 34.12 1.69 2.84
C ALA A 232 34.56 0.22 2.91
N TRP A 233 33.64 -0.72 2.66
CA TRP A 233 33.89 -2.17 2.69
C TRP A 233 34.89 -2.60 1.63
N THR A 234 34.79 -2.10 0.40
CA THR A 234 35.73 -2.43 -0.69
C THR A 234 37.17 -1.96 -0.44
N ARG A 235 37.37 -1.03 0.52
CA ARG A 235 38.71 -0.55 0.93
C ARG A 235 39.34 -1.38 2.04
N LEU A 236 38.59 -2.31 2.65
CA LEU A 236 39.13 -3.25 3.62
C LEU A 236 39.89 -4.37 2.91
N THR A 237 40.82 -4.99 3.64
CA THR A 237 41.51 -6.18 3.15
C THR A 237 40.59 -7.41 3.23
N THR A 238 40.82 -8.40 2.38
CA THR A 238 40.03 -9.64 2.33
C THR A 238 39.99 -10.37 3.68
N LEU A 239 41.07 -10.30 4.45
CA LEU A 239 41.13 -10.86 5.81
C LEU A 239 40.28 -10.07 6.82
N GLU A 240 40.24 -8.74 6.70
CA GLU A 240 39.38 -7.89 7.54
C GLU A 240 37.91 -8.13 7.22
N GLN A 241 37.55 -8.26 5.93
CA GLN A 241 36.18 -8.56 5.49
C GLN A 241 35.72 -9.92 6.01
N TYR A 242 36.52 -10.97 5.81
CA TYR A 242 36.22 -12.33 6.27
C TYR A 242 35.99 -12.41 7.79
N ILE A 243 36.86 -11.78 8.58
CA ILE A 243 36.74 -11.80 10.04
C ILE A 243 35.50 -11.03 10.50
N LEU A 244 35.12 -9.94 9.81
CA LEU A 244 33.91 -9.19 10.13
C LEU A 244 32.65 -9.96 9.71
N GLU A 245 32.62 -10.57 8.53
CA GLU A 245 31.51 -11.42 8.08
C GLU A 245 31.27 -12.58 9.05
N ALA A 246 32.31 -13.36 9.36
CA ALA A 246 32.19 -14.52 10.24
C ALA A 246 31.80 -14.16 11.68
N LEU A 247 32.30 -13.05 12.24
CA LEU A 247 32.04 -12.66 13.65
C LEU A 247 30.84 -11.73 13.89
N LEU A 248 30.29 -11.09 12.85
CA LEU A 248 29.20 -10.12 13.00
C LEU A 248 27.97 -10.47 12.19
N ILE A 249 28.14 -11.02 10.99
CA ILE A 249 27.01 -11.33 10.10
C ILE A 249 26.55 -12.77 10.34
N GLU A 250 27.50 -13.70 10.45
CA GLU A 250 27.21 -15.12 10.65
C GLU A 250 27.25 -15.56 12.13
N GLU A 251 27.62 -14.65 13.05
CA GLU A 251 27.70 -14.89 14.49
C GLU A 251 28.47 -16.17 14.90
N GLN A 252 29.49 -16.56 14.12
CA GLN A 252 30.27 -17.76 14.38
C GLN A 252 31.14 -17.62 15.63
N ASP A 253 31.35 -18.76 16.32
CA ASP A 253 32.19 -18.82 17.51
C ASP A 253 33.67 -18.58 17.19
N ALA A 254 34.34 -17.83 18.09
CA ALA A 254 35.74 -17.47 17.94
C ALA A 254 36.69 -18.69 17.88
N SER A 255 36.30 -19.85 18.43
CA SER A 255 37.05 -21.10 18.30
C SER A 255 37.08 -21.63 16.87
N ASP A 256 35.95 -21.54 16.17
CA ASP A 256 35.78 -22.15 14.85
C ASP A 256 36.52 -21.34 13.79
N ILE A 257 36.50 -20.02 13.96
CA ILE A 257 37.28 -19.10 13.12
C ILE A 257 38.79 -19.30 13.33
N LEU A 258 39.24 -19.50 14.58
CA LEU A 258 40.64 -19.81 14.85
C LEU A 258 41.05 -21.16 14.26
N ALA A 259 40.17 -22.17 14.29
CA ALA A 259 40.41 -23.45 13.64
C ALA A 259 40.50 -23.32 12.11
N ALA A 260 39.63 -22.51 11.49
CA ALA A 260 39.65 -22.22 10.06
C ALA A 260 40.94 -21.48 9.65
N LEU A 261 41.35 -20.47 10.42
CA LEU A 261 42.59 -19.72 10.18
C LEU A 261 43.85 -20.61 10.30
N LYS A 262 43.87 -21.55 11.26
CA LYS A 262 44.92 -22.56 11.39
C LYS A 262 44.97 -23.50 10.19
N LYS A 263 43.80 -24.02 9.76
CA LYS A 263 43.68 -24.92 8.61
C LYS A 263 44.14 -24.28 7.29
N LEU A 264 43.84 -22.99 7.11
CA LEU A 264 44.19 -22.23 5.91
C LEU A 264 45.58 -21.57 5.97
N LYS A 265 46.31 -21.71 7.09
CA LYS A 265 47.64 -21.10 7.34
C LYS A 265 47.68 -19.58 7.15
N ILE A 266 46.58 -18.91 7.47
CA ILE A 266 46.44 -17.46 7.27
C ILE A 266 46.94 -16.72 8.52
N THR A 267 47.81 -15.72 8.33
CA THR A 267 48.42 -14.95 9.43
C THR A 267 47.73 -13.60 9.61
N ILE A 268 47.25 -13.32 10.83
CA ILE A 268 46.58 -12.04 11.18
C ILE A 268 47.62 -10.91 11.33
N LYS A 269 48.83 -11.24 11.81
CA LYS A 269 49.95 -10.30 12.00
C LYS A 269 51.21 -10.90 11.39
N LYS A 270 51.95 -10.11 10.60
CA LYS A 270 53.26 -10.52 10.05
C LYS A 270 54.18 -10.94 11.21
N GLY A 271 54.61 -12.21 11.20
CA GLY A 271 55.54 -12.77 12.19
C GLY A 271 54.92 -13.54 13.37
N VAL A 272 53.59 -13.73 13.42
CA VAL A 272 52.94 -14.62 14.40
C VAL A 272 52.43 -15.87 13.68
N SER A 273 52.82 -17.05 14.16
CA SER A 273 52.33 -18.33 13.63
C SER A 273 50.81 -18.43 13.83
N PRO A 274 50.05 -18.99 12.87
CA PRO A 274 48.61 -19.26 13.03
C PRO A 274 48.29 -20.10 14.27
N GLU A 275 49.25 -20.89 14.75
CA GLU A 275 49.11 -21.76 15.91
C GLU A 275 49.06 -21.00 17.24
N ASP A 276 49.76 -19.87 17.32
CA ASP A 276 49.89 -19.01 18.52
C ASP A 276 48.81 -17.92 18.63
N THR A 277 47.91 -17.87 17.65
CA THR A 277 46.86 -16.85 17.61
C THR A 277 45.81 -17.11 18.69
N ASN A 278 45.63 -16.14 19.59
CA ASN A 278 44.69 -16.25 20.72
C ASN A 278 43.35 -15.55 20.42
N ARG A 279 42.27 -15.97 21.08
CA ARG A 279 40.92 -15.34 21.00
C ARG A 279 40.97 -13.83 21.22
N GLN A 280 41.79 -13.37 22.16
CA GLN A 280 41.95 -11.94 22.44
C GLN A 280 42.56 -11.17 21.24
N GLN A 281 43.48 -11.78 20.49
CA GLN A 281 44.05 -11.17 19.30
C GLN A 281 43.04 -11.07 18.16
N LEU A 282 42.15 -12.07 18.03
CA LEU A 282 41.04 -12.06 17.08
C LEU A 282 40.03 -10.94 17.41
N TYR A 283 39.62 -10.80 18.68
CA TYR A 283 38.74 -9.71 19.10
C TYR A 283 39.41 -8.34 19.00
N TYR A 284 40.70 -8.23 19.29
CA TYR A 284 41.47 -7.01 19.08
C TYR A 284 41.53 -6.65 17.59
N PHE A 285 41.74 -7.64 16.72
CA PHE A 285 41.71 -7.46 15.28
C PHE A 285 40.33 -7.02 14.80
N LYS A 286 39.25 -7.64 15.26
CA LYS A 286 37.85 -7.21 15.00
C LYS A 286 37.65 -5.73 15.36
N ARG A 287 38.03 -5.33 16.58
CA ARG A 287 37.91 -3.93 17.04
C ARG A 287 38.71 -2.97 16.17
N LYS A 288 39.93 -3.35 15.78
CA LYS A 288 40.78 -2.55 14.89
C LYS A 288 40.17 -2.41 13.49
N SER A 289 39.60 -3.48 12.95
CA SER A 289 38.93 -3.48 11.64
C SER A 289 37.66 -2.63 11.66
N LEU A 290 36.88 -2.67 12.74
CA LEU A 290 35.70 -1.81 12.93
C LEU A 290 36.09 -0.33 13.05
N ALA A 291 37.13 0.00 13.82
CA ALA A 291 37.63 1.37 13.93
C ALA A 291 38.15 1.89 12.57
N LYS A 292 38.78 1.03 11.78
CA LYS A 292 39.21 1.34 10.42
C LYS A 292 38.01 1.58 9.49
N LEU A 293 36.97 0.76 9.59
CA LEU A 293 35.72 0.93 8.82
C LEU A 293 35.03 2.26 9.19
N ALA A 294 34.91 2.58 10.48
CA ALA A 294 34.34 3.85 10.94
C ALA A 294 35.10 5.08 10.38
N ASN A 295 36.43 5.07 10.47
CA ASN A 295 37.28 6.12 9.90
C ASN A 295 37.16 6.24 8.38
N LEU A 296 36.83 5.15 7.67
CA LEU A 296 36.60 5.18 6.23
C LEU A 296 35.20 5.70 5.88
N MET A 297 34.21 5.54 6.77
CA MET A 297 32.87 6.11 6.59
C MET A 297 32.85 7.63 6.82
N GLU A 298 33.66 8.17 7.73
CA GLU A 298 33.76 9.62 7.98
C GLU A 298 34.50 10.39 6.86
N LYS A 299 35.32 9.67 6.06
CA LYS A 299 36.12 10.25 4.97
C LYS A 299 35.46 10.15 3.59
N VAL A 300 34.23 9.67 3.51
CA VAL A 300 33.44 9.46 2.27
C VAL A 300 32.22 10.36 2.29
#